data_AF-A0A6V7JM45-F1
#
_entry.id   AF-A0A6V7JM45-F1
#
_cell.length_a   1.000
_cell.length_b   1.000
_cell.length_c   1.000
_cell.angle_alpha   90.00
_cell.angle_beta   90.00
_cell.angle_gamma   90.00
#
_symmetry.space_group_name_H-M   'P 1'
#
loop_
_entity.id
_entity.type
_entity.pdbx_description
1 polymer ?
#
loop_
_entity_poly.entity_id
_entity_poly.type
_entity_poly.pdbx_seq_one_letter_code
_entity_poly.pdbx_strand_id
1 'polypeptide(L)'
;TTYPILPTTGTAQLRILNPRDCHLPITINNQTIEMEPFGIWVDSEIELTGSLDYPYTADFSKCGGQKDISGIVKAIEGRATSYVLEEPEPFGYKDFNNKTDSGNPALRILAYNTLPSKPTVKVELSGVEYEFILNSTSPGLTQITKVGEFQPDTYTVMVDGEAIGDITMKLGGVYTLQLLITPKTKKFELTTITPANSIHMLWLIPQYIVITMGEVMFSVTGLEFAFTQAPTTMKSLLQASWLLTVAFGNLIVVIIAEAKIFDRQ
;
A
#
# COMPACT_ATOMS: atom_id res chain seq x y z
N THR A 1 -16.10 -2.46 -2.59
CA THR A 1 -15.06 -3.50 -2.42
C THR A 1 -13.71 -2.82 -2.52
N THR A 2 -12.73 -3.16 -1.68
CA THR A 2 -11.37 -2.57 -1.71
C THR A 2 -10.44 -3.30 -2.67
N TYR A 3 -10.94 -4.25 -3.44
CA TYR A 3 -10.17 -4.99 -4.43
C TYR A 3 -9.94 -4.13 -5.67
N PRO A 4 -8.72 -4.16 -6.25
CA PRO A 4 -8.44 -3.49 -7.51
C PRO A 4 -9.27 -4.13 -8.62
N ILE A 5 -9.80 -3.29 -9.51
CA ILE A 5 -10.32 -3.75 -10.79
C ILE A 5 -9.09 -4.07 -11.64
N LEU A 6 -8.93 -5.32 -12.05
CA LEU A 6 -7.82 -5.75 -12.89
C LEU A 6 -8.27 -5.73 -14.36
N PRO A 7 -7.42 -5.27 -15.29
CA PRO A 7 -7.76 -5.27 -16.71
C PRO A 7 -7.92 -6.71 -17.21
N THR A 8 -9.02 -6.95 -17.90
CA THR A 8 -9.39 -8.23 -18.53
C THR A 8 -9.36 -8.07 -20.06
N THR A 9 -9.72 -9.13 -20.80
CA THR A 9 -9.91 -9.03 -22.25
C THR A 9 -10.95 -7.95 -22.58
N GLY A 10 -10.61 -7.05 -23.49
CA GLY A 10 -11.40 -5.87 -23.87
C GLY A 10 -11.13 -4.60 -23.05
N THR A 11 -10.30 -4.66 -22.01
CA THR A 11 -9.98 -3.48 -21.17
C THR A 11 -8.46 -3.33 -20.94
N ALA A 12 -8.02 -2.09 -20.74
CA ALA A 12 -6.65 -1.75 -20.37
C ALA A 12 -6.62 -0.69 -19.27
N GLN A 13 -5.51 -0.62 -18.53
CA GLN A 13 -5.25 0.46 -17.58
C GLN A 13 -3.99 1.21 -17.98
N LEU A 14 -4.08 2.54 -17.97
CA LEU A 14 -2.98 3.43 -18.25
C LEU A 14 -2.77 4.36 -17.06
N ARG A 15 -1.52 4.43 -16.57
CA ARG A 15 -1.11 5.42 -15.58
C ARG A 15 0.05 6.23 -16.11
N ILE A 16 0.07 7.50 -15.79
CA ILE A 16 1.16 8.41 -16.15
C ILE A 16 1.65 9.07 -14.86
N LEU A 17 2.94 8.95 -14.59
CA LEU A 17 3.59 9.48 -13.40
C LEU A 17 4.47 10.67 -13.76
N ASN A 18 4.39 11.72 -12.97
CA ASN A 18 5.32 12.84 -13.00
C ASN A 18 6.43 12.58 -11.98
N PRO A 19 7.65 12.19 -12.40
CA PRO A 19 8.73 11.89 -11.45
C PRO A 19 9.40 13.15 -10.87
N ARG A 20 9.00 14.36 -11.29
CA ARG A 20 9.66 15.62 -10.95
C ARG A 20 8.91 16.38 -9.85
N ASP A 21 9.67 17.20 -9.13
CA ASP A 21 9.20 18.09 -8.07
C ASP A 21 8.72 19.44 -8.64
N CYS A 22 7.84 19.40 -9.63
CA CYS A 22 7.31 20.57 -10.35
C CYS A 22 5.94 20.25 -10.94
N HIS A 23 5.10 21.27 -11.12
CA HIS A 23 3.86 21.12 -11.86
C HIS A 23 4.15 20.91 -13.34
N LEU A 24 3.58 19.86 -13.93
CA LEU A 24 3.81 19.46 -15.30
C LEU A 24 2.48 19.51 -16.08
N PRO A 25 2.28 20.49 -16.98
CA PRO A 25 1.16 20.50 -17.90
C PRO A 25 1.35 19.37 -18.92
N ILE A 26 0.37 18.49 -19.00
CA ILE A 26 0.28 17.44 -20.01
C ILE A 26 -1.04 17.57 -20.75
N THR A 27 -0.98 17.51 -22.08
CA THR A 27 -2.14 17.32 -22.94
C THR A 27 -2.17 15.88 -23.42
N ILE A 28 -3.19 15.14 -23.03
CA ILE A 28 -3.44 13.75 -23.47
C ILE A 28 -4.88 13.64 -23.94
N ASN A 29 -5.10 13.02 -25.10
CA ASN A 29 -6.45 12.83 -25.67
C ASN A 29 -7.26 14.15 -25.77
N ASN A 30 -6.63 15.23 -26.23
CA ASN A 30 -7.19 16.59 -26.31
C ASN A 30 -7.65 17.21 -24.97
N GLN A 31 -7.28 16.62 -23.83
CA GLN A 31 -7.50 17.19 -22.51
C GLN A 31 -6.18 17.64 -21.91
N THR A 32 -6.13 18.90 -21.46
CA THR A 32 -4.97 19.44 -20.76
C THR A 32 -5.17 19.33 -19.26
N ILE A 33 -4.22 18.69 -18.60
CA ILE A 33 -4.21 18.41 -17.17
C ILE A 33 -2.91 18.96 -16.62
N GLU A 34 -2.98 19.67 -15.50
CA GLU A 34 -1.78 20.07 -14.76
C GLU A 34 -1.49 19.01 -13.70
N MET A 35 -0.41 18.25 -13.89
CA MET A 35 0.02 17.25 -12.92
C MET A 35 0.78 17.92 -11.78
N GLU A 36 0.40 17.58 -10.56
CA GLU A 36 1.12 17.97 -9.35
C GLU A 36 2.55 17.39 -9.32
N PRO A 37 3.48 17.97 -8.55
CA PRO A 37 4.76 17.36 -8.22
C PRO A 37 4.57 15.92 -7.71
N PHE A 38 5.31 14.95 -8.26
CA PHE A 38 5.10 13.51 -7.95
C PHE A 38 3.69 12.98 -8.21
N GLY A 39 2.87 13.72 -8.97
CA GLY A 39 1.50 13.38 -9.26
C GLY A 39 1.35 12.17 -10.18
N ILE A 40 0.16 11.57 -10.15
CA ILE A 40 -0.24 10.47 -11.01
C ILE A 40 -1.55 10.80 -11.72
N TRP A 41 -1.60 10.55 -13.01
CA TRP A 41 -2.82 10.51 -13.81
C TRP A 41 -3.17 9.05 -14.09
N VAL A 42 -4.45 8.70 -14.00
CA VAL A 42 -4.93 7.32 -14.12
C VAL A 42 -6.17 7.27 -15.00
N ASP A 43 -6.15 6.38 -15.98
CA ASP A 43 -7.34 5.90 -16.68
C ASP A 43 -7.45 4.39 -16.47
N SER A 44 -8.46 3.98 -15.71
CA SER A 44 -8.64 2.62 -15.21
C SER A 44 -9.53 1.73 -16.07
N GLU A 45 -10.25 2.30 -17.04
CA GLU A 45 -11.29 1.61 -17.81
C GLU A 45 -11.21 1.98 -19.30
N ILE A 46 -10.04 1.76 -19.90
CA ILE A 46 -9.89 1.97 -21.35
C ILE A 46 -10.44 0.75 -22.07
N GLU A 47 -11.57 0.89 -22.74
CA GLU A 47 -12.12 -0.14 -23.62
C GLU A 47 -11.31 -0.18 -24.93
N LEU A 48 -10.59 -1.29 -25.16
CA LEU A 48 -9.81 -1.47 -26.39
C LEU A 48 -9.61 -2.95 -26.72
N THR A 49 -9.33 -3.24 -27.99
CA THR A 49 -8.88 -4.55 -28.45
C THR A 49 -7.45 -4.44 -29.00
N GLY A 50 -6.55 -5.29 -28.53
CA GLY A 50 -5.12 -5.25 -28.88
C GLY A 50 -4.33 -4.16 -28.15
N SER A 51 -3.98 -3.08 -28.85
CA SER A 51 -3.23 -1.96 -28.28
C SER A 51 -3.62 -0.63 -28.93
N LEU A 52 -3.70 0.43 -28.12
CA LEU A 52 -4.03 1.77 -28.58
C LEU A 52 -2.93 2.76 -28.20
N ASP A 53 -2.51 3.57 -29.15
CA ASP A 53 -1.51 4.62 -28.96
C ASP A 53 -2.19 5.94 -28.57
N TYR A 54 -1.77 6.50 -27.45
CA TYR A 54 -2.20 7.79 -26.93
C TYR A 54 -1.08 8.81 -27.16
N PRO A 55 -1.22 9.71 -28.14
CA PRO A 55 -0.29 10.83 -28.27
C PRO A 55 -0.47 11.75 -27.06
N TYR A 56 0.65 12.22 -26.52
CA TYR A 56 0.67 13.23 -25.48
C TYR A 56 1.64 14.36 -25.85
N THR A 57 1.37 15.55 -25.32
CA THR A 57 2.29 16.68 -25.36
C THR A 57 2.52 17.15 -23.93
N ALA A 58 3.76 17.29 -23.49
CA ALA A 58 4.13 17.73 -22.15
C ALA A 58 5.05 18.96 -22.20
N ASP A 59 4.83 19.90 -21.29
CA ASP A 59 5.64 21.12 -21.17
C ASP A 59 6.54 21.06 -19.93
N PHE A 60 7.80 20.64 -20.10
CA PHE A 60 8.77 20.55 -19.02
C PHE A 60 9.48 21.88 -18.71
N SER A 61 9.07 23.01 -19.30
CA SER A 61 9.73 24.31 -19.08
C SER A 61 9.76 24.71 -17.60
N LYS A 62 8.67 24.46 -16.86
CA LYS A 62 8.58 24.66 -15.40
C LYS A 62 9.55 23.77 -14.61
N CYS A 63 10.02 22.70 -15.22
CA CYS A 63 10.91 21.70 -14.65
C CYS A 63 12.35 21.81 -15.17
N GLY A 64 12.68 22.88 -15.90
CA GLY A 64 14.00 23.10 -16.50
C GLY A 64 14.29 22.26 -17.74
N GLY A 65 13.26 21.66 -18.35
CA GLY A 65 13.33 20.87 -19.58
C GLY A 65 12.89 21.65 -20.83
N GLN A 66 12.64 20.92 -21.92
CA GLN A 66 12.12 21.49 -23.15
C GLN A 66 10.62 21.74 -23.07
N LYS A 67 10.16 22.70 -23.86
CA LYS A 67 8.75 23.02 -24.01
C LYS A 67 8.13 22.17 -25.12
N ASP A 68 6.89 21.74 -24.91
CA ASP A 68 6.04 21.07 -25.89
C ASP A 68 6.66 19.79 -26.50
N ILE A 69 7.22 18.91 -25.65
CA ILE A 69 7.66 17.58 -26.09
C ILE A 69 6.44 16.74 -26.38
N SER A 70 6.38 16.20 -27.60
CA SER A 70 5.36 15.24 -27.99
C SER A 70 5.90 13.82 -27.94
N GLY A 71 5.11 12.88 -27.44
CA GLY A 71 5.43 11.46 -27.41
C GLY A 71 4.19 10.59 -27.53
N ILE A 72 4.39 9.27 -27.43
CA ILE A 72 3.30 8.30 -27.50
C ILE A 72 3.40 7.39 -26.28
N VAL A 73 2.28 7.22 -25.58
CA VAL A 73 2.11 6.18 -24.56
C VAL A 73 1.11 5.14 -25.07
N LYS A 74 1.38 3.87 -24.87
CA LYS A 74 0.56 2.77 -25.39
C LYS A 74 -0.23 2.08 -24.28
N ALA A 75 -1.54 1.99 -24.46
CA ALA A 75 -2.40 1.11 -23.68
C ALA A 75 -2.47 -0.28 -24.32
N ILE A 76 -2.35 -1.33 -23.51
CA ILE A 76 -2.30 -2.72 -23.98
C ILE A 76 -3.40 -3.50 -23.27
N GLU A 77 -4.19 -4.25 -24.05
CA GLU A 77 -5.31 -5.05 -23.56
C GLU A 77 -4.86 -6.05 -22.48
N GLY A 78 -5.66 -6.20 -21.42
CA GLY A 78 -5.40 -7.12 -20.32
C GLY A 78 -4.18 -6.75 -19.47
N ARG A 79 -3.69 -5.51 -19.57
CA ARG A 79 -2.50 -5.04 -18.83
C ARG A 79 -2.72 -3.69 -18.19
N ALA A 80 -2.16 -3.55 -16.99
CA ALA A 80 -1.93 -2.25 -16.38
C ALA A 80 -0.54 -1.77 -16.76
N THR A 81 -0.46 -0.65 -17.47
CA THR A 81 0.78 -0.07 -17.97
C THR A 81 0.96 1.30 -17.34
N SER A 82 2.14 1.54 -16.78
CA SER A 82 2.49 2.80 -16.15
C SER A 82 3.64 3.43 -16.92
N TYR A 83 3.50 4.70 -17.27
CA TYR A 83 4.51 5.50 -17.96
C TYR A 83 5.03 6.58 -17.04
N VAL A 84 6.33 6.79 -17.08
CA VAL A 84 7.00 7.87 -16.37
C VAL A 84 7.38 8.92 -17.40
N LEU A 85 6.95 10.16 -17.17
CA LEU A 85 7.22 11.24 -18.11
C LEU A 85 8.67 11.69 -18.00
N GLU A 86 9.43 11.40 -19.04
CA GLU A 86 10.84 11.77 -19.18
C GLU A 86 11.13 12.34 -20.56
N GLU A 87 12.28 13.02 -20.66
CA GLU A 87 12.85 13.50 -21.92
C GLU A 87 14.06 12.62 -22.26
N PRO A 88 14.25 12.18 -23.51
CA PRO A 88 13.48 12.55 -24.71
C PRO A 88 12.19 11.73 -24.92
N GLU A 89 12.06 10.57 -24.26
CA GLU A 89 10.93 9.65 -24.42
C GLU A 89 10.44 9.15 -23.06
N PRO A 90 9.15 8.80 -22.93
CA PRO A 90 8.59 8.32 -21.67
C PRO A 90 9.06 6.89 -21.38
N PHE A 91 9.28 6.58 -20.10
CA PHE A 91 9.66 5.24 -19.67
C PHE A 91 8.42 4.42 -19.28
N GLY A 92 8.06 3.43 -20.08
CA GLY A 92 6.90 2.56 -19.85
C GLY A 92 7.26 1.22 -19.20
N TYR A 93 6.46 0.77 -18.21
CA TYR A 93 6.61 -0.54 -17.58
C TYR A 93 5.25 -1.20 -17.29
N LYS A 94 5.25 -2.53 -17.16
CA LYS A 94 4.09 -3.30 -16.69
C LYS A 94 3.91 -3.09 -15.19
N ASP A 95 2.77 -2.56 -14.79
CA ASP A 95 2.49 -2.26 -13.40
C ASP A 95 2.03 -3.49 -12.62
N PHE A 96 2.25 -3.45 -11.31
CA PHE A 96 1.69 -4.42 -10.37
C PHE A 96 0.58 -3.73 -9.61
N ASN A 97 -0.65 -4.01 -10.00
CA ASN A 97 -1.88 -3.47 -9.40
C ASN A 97 -2.68 -4.56 -8.68
N ASN A 98 -2.16 -5.79 -8.59
CA ASN A 98 -2.79 -6.85 -7.83
C ASN A 98 -2.32 -6.80 -6.38
N LYS A 99 -3.18 -7.23 -5.46
CA LYS A 99 -2.78 -7.42 -4.07
C LYS A 99 -1.90 -8.67 -3.97
N THR A 100 -0.99 -8.67 -3.00
CA THR A 100 -0.15 -9.82 -2.66
C THR A 100 -1.02 -10.95 -2.12
N ASP A 101 -0.61 -12.19 -2.35
CA ASP A 101 -1.34 -13.37 -1.85
C ASP A 101 -1.27 -13.46 -0.32
N SER A 102 -0.21 -12.92 0.28
CA SER A 102 0.01 -12.82 1.72
C SER A 102 -0.87 -11.75 2.39
N GLY A 103 -1.42 -10.80 1.61
CA GLY A 103 -2.12 -9.63 2.12
C GLY A 103 -1.20 -8.53 2.64
N ASN A 104 0.12 -8.73 2.65
CA ASN A 104 1.12 -7.74 3.06
C ASN A 104 1.22 -6.57 2.07
N PRO A 105 1.56 -5.35 2.50
CA PRO A 105 1.82 -4.27 1.58
C PRO A 105 2.96 -4.60 0.61
N ALA A 106 2.80 -4.11 -0.62
CA ALA A 106 3.80 -4.23 -1.67
C ALA A 106 4.38 -2.87 -2.01
N LEU A 107 5.70 -2.78 -2.14
CA LEU A 107 6.41 -1.55 -2.48
C LEU A 107 7.31 -1.76 -3.68
N ARG A 108 7.28 -0.82 -4.61
CA ARG A 108 8.33 -0.63 -5.62
C ARG A 108 8.95 0.75 -5.48
N ILE A 109 10.19 0.87 -5.93
CA ILE A 109 10.86 2.16 -6.03
C ILE A 109 10.97 2.58 -7.48
N LEU A 110 10.60 3.83 -7.71
CA LEU A 110 10.81 4.56 -8.93
C LEU A 110 11.75 5.72 -8.63
N ALA A 111 12.97 5.70 -9.15
CA ALA A 111 13.95 6.72 -8.86
C ALA A 111 14.37 7.47 -10.12
N TYR A 112 14.36 8.79 -10.04
CA TYR A 112 14.95 9.68 -11.01
C TYR A 112 16.25 10.26 -10.44
N ASN A 113 17.37 9.70 -10.90
CA ASN A 113 18.69 10.05 -10.40
C ASN A 113 19.46 10.88 -11.43
N THR A 114 19.69 12.15 -11.11
CA THR A 114 20.45 13.09 -11.96
C THR A 114 21.90 13.28 -11.52
N LEU A 115 22.39 12.53 -10.52
CA LEU A 115 23.76 12.63 -10.04
C LEU A 115 24.74 12.06 -11.08
N PRO A 116 25.71 12.87 -11.56
CA PRO A 116 26.68 12.41 -12.56
C PRO A 116 27.69 11.39 -12.01
N SER A 117 27.89 11.34 -10.69
CA SER A 117 28.94 10.56 -10.03
C SER A 117 28.45 9.30 -9.30
N LYS A 118 27.13 9.07 -9.24
CA LYS A 118 26.53 7.94 -8.52
C LYS A 118 25.52 7.22 -9.41
N PRO A 119 25.97 6.27 -10.26
CA PRO A 119 25.06 5.47 -11.08
C PRO A 119 24.24 4.48 -10.24
N THR A 120 24.74 4.11 -9.07
CA THR A 120 24.06 3.22 -8.13
C THR A 120 23.51 4.00 -6.95
N VAL A 121 22.21 3.87 -6.71
CA VAL A 121 21.55 4.40 -5.51
C VAL A 121 21.05 3.24 -4.68
N LYS A 122 21.38 3.27 -3.39
CA LYS A 122 20.86 2.31 -2.42
C LYS A 122 19.69 2.93 -1.67
N VAL A 123 18.53 2.28 -1.73
CA VAL A 123 17.38 2.66 -0.90
C VAL A 123 17.11 1.56 0.11
N GLU A 124 17.08 1.96 1.39
CA GLU A 124 16.88 1.07 2.53
C GLU A 124 15.65 1.54 3.31
N LEU A 125 14.96 0.58 3.93
CA LEU A 125 13.85 0.84 4.84
C LEU A 125 14.31 0.50 6.27
N SER A 126 14.13 1.43 7.21
CA SER A 126 14.50 1.21 8.61
C SER A 126 13.79 -0.03 9.19
N GLY A 127 14.53 -0.88 9.91
CA GLY A 127 13.99 -2.10 10.52
C GLY A 127 13.89 -3.31 9.58
N VAL A 128 14.26 -3.18 8.29
CA VAL A 128 14.32 -4.29 7.35
C VAL A 128 15.69 -4.33 6.68
N GLU A 129 16.33 -5.49 6.69
CA GLU A 129 17.54 -5.75 5.88
C GLU A 129 17.15 -5.98 4.41
N TYR A 130 16.47 -5.01 3.81
CA TYR A 130 16.11 -5.05 2.39
C TYR A 130 16.66 -3.84 1.67
N GLU A 131 17.44 -4.11 0.62
CA GLU A 131 18.15 -3.09 -0.14
C GLU A 131 17.63 -3.06 -1.57
N PHE A 132 17.15 -1.90 -1.97
CA PHE A 132 16.79 -1.62 -3.35
C PHE A 132 17.98 -0.98 -4.04
N ILE A 133 18.59 -1.75 -4.96
CA ILE A 133 19.74 -1.31 -5.74
C ILE A 133 19.25 -0.81 -7.10
N LEU A 134 19.48 0.48 -7.36
CA LEU A 134 19.12 1.14 -8.60
C LEU A 134 20.39 1.35 -9.43
N ASN A 135 20.64 0.52 -10.45
CA ASN A 135 21.84 0.62 -11.29
C ASN A 135 21.57 1.38 -12.59
N SER A 136 22.25 2.50 -12.82
CA SER A 136 22.08 3.31 -14.03
C SER A 136 23.34 3.29 -14.87
N THR A 137 23.17 3.19 -16.19
CA THR A 137 24.26 3.34 -17.15
C THR A 137 24.56 4.81 -17.45
N SER A 138 23.59 5.71 -17.22
CA SER A 138 23.73 7.15 -17.44
C SER A 138 22.91 7.99 -16.45
N PRO A 139 23.40 9.18 -16.05
CA PRO A 139 22.63 10.11 -15.22
C PRO A 139 21.34 10.57 -15.93
N GLY A 140 20.26 10.76 -15.19
CA GLY A 140 19.00 11.29 -15.69
C GLY A 140 18.07 10.28 -16.36
N LEU A 141 18.26 8.98 -16.13
CA LEU A 141 17.30 7.95 -16.53
C LEU A 141 16.46 7.52 -15.32
N THR A 142 15.15 7.33 -15.54
CA THR A 142 14.29 6.67 -14.56
C THR A 142 14.70 5.22 -14.37
N GLN A 143 14.71 4.80 -13.12
CA GLN A 143 15.03 3.45 -12.69
C GLN A 143 13.86 2.89 -11.89
N ILE A 144 13.54 1.62 -12.12
CA ILE A 144 12.47 0.94 -11.41
C ILE A 144 12.97 -0.38 -10.82
N THR A 145 12.59 -0.65 -9.57
CA THR A 145 12.89 -1.92 -8.93
C THR A 145 11.78 -2.94 -9.13
N LYS A 146 12.10 -4.20 -8.84
CA LYS A 146 11.05 -5.19 -8.60
C LYS A 146 10.24 -4.81 -7.36
N VAL A 147 9.00 -5.28 -7.34
CA VAL A 147 8.12 -5.14 -6.18
C VAL A 147 8.64 -6.03 -5.06
N GLY A 148 8.80 -5.47 -3.87
CA GLY A 148 9.05 -6.21 -2.62
C GLY A 148 7.79 -6.23 -1.75
N GLU A 149 7.61 -7.28 -0.96
CA GLU A 149 6.57 -7.38 0.06
C GLU A 149 7.14 -7.04 1.43
N PHE A 150 6.39 -6.28 2.22
CA PHE A 150 6.81 -5.77 3.54
C PHE A 150 5.70 -5.98 4.56
N GLN A 151 6.04 -5.95 5.85
CA GLN A 151 5.00 -5.94 6.88
C GLN A 151 4.31 -4.55 6.92
N PRO A 152 3.06 -4.46 7.37
CA PRO A 152 2.42 -3.16 7.56
C PRO A 152 3.05 -2.43 8.74
N ASP A 153 3.82 -1.38 8.45
CA ASP A 153 4.45 -0.52 9.45
C ASP A 153 4.81 0.85 8.86
N THR A 154 5.34 1.73 9.71
CA THR A 154 6.01 2.97 9.32
C THR A 154 7.51 2.72 9.16
N TYR A 155 8.03 2.99 7.96
CA TYR A 155 9.42 2.80 7.60
C TYR A 155 10.09 4.13 7.31
N THR A 156 11.28 4.35 7.86
CA THR A 156 12.14 5.46 7.44
C THR A 156 12.85 5.10 6.15
N VAL A 157 12.68 5.92 5.12
CA VAL A 157 13.36 5.79 3.83
C VAL A 157 14.77 6.38 3.97
N MET A 158 15.77 5.55 3.68
CA MET A 158 17.17 5.94 3.68
C MET A 158 17.73 5.84 2.25
N VAL A 159 18.45 6.87 1.81
CA VAL A 159 19.08 6.92 0.48
C VAL A 159 20.58 7.12 0.65
N ASP A 160 21.35 6.10 0.28
CA ASP A 160 22.79 5.98 0.54
C ASP A 160 23.14 6.21 2.03
N GLY A 161 22.36 5.62 2.95
CA GLY A 161 22.55 5.74 4.39
C GLY A 161 22.07 7.06 5.02
N GLU A 162 21.53 7.99 4.24
CA GLU A 162 20.93 9.23 4.74
C GLU A 162 19.40 9.08 4.84
N ALA A 163 18.85 9.28 6.03
CA ALA A 163 17.40 9.29 6.23
C ALA A 163 16.76 10.54 5.60
N ILE A 164 15.81 10.33 4.69
CA ILE A 164 15.13 11.44 3.98
C ILE A 164 13.70 11.68 4.48
N GLY A 165 13.07 10.69 5.12
CA GLY A 165 11.77 10.81 5.77
C GLY A 165 11.05 9.47 5.94
N ASP A 166 9.82 9.50 6.44
CA ASP A 166 9.06 8.31 6.80
C ASP A 166 7.92 8.02 5.82
N ILE A 167 7.66 6.75 5.56
CA ILE A 167 6.52 6.25 4.79
C ILE A 167 5.71 5.28 5.64
N THR A 168 4.39 5.26 5.48
CA THR A 168 3.52 4.31 6.18
C THR A 168 2.83 3.39 5.18
N MET A 169 3.03 2.09 5.34
CA MET A 169 2.45 1.07 4.47
C MET A 169 1.35 0.31 5.21
N LYS A 170 0.16 0.25 4.63
CA LYS A 170 -1.01 -0.42 5.22
C LYS A 170 -1.28 -1.76 4.53
N LEU A 171 -1.87 -2.69 5.27
CA LEU A 171 -2.18 -4.04 4.82
C LEU A 171 -2.91 -4.05 3.46
N GLY A 172 -2.41 -4.85 2.52
CA GLY A 172 -2.95 -5.01 1.17
C GLY A 172 -2.83 -3.79 0.27
N GLY A 173 -2.12 -2.75 0.68
CA GLY A 173 -1.81 -1.59 -0.17
C GLY A 173 -0.67 -1.90 -1.12
N VAL A 174 -0.77 -1.41 -2.36
CA VAL A 174 0.33 -1.47 -3.33
C VAL A 174 0.81 -0.06 -3.59
N TYR A 175 2.10 0.17 -3.37
CA TYR A 175 2.72 1.47 -3.36
C TYR A 175 3.91 1.56 -4.32
N THR A 176 4.08 2.75 -4.88
CA THR A 176 5.25 3.15 -5.65
C THR A 176 5.88 4.35 -4.95
N LEU A 177 7.10 4.16 -4.43
CA LEU A 177 7.89 5.25 -3.88
C LEU A 177 8.61 5.97 -5.01
N GLN A 178 8.19 7.19 -5.31
CA GLN A 178 8.87 8.05 -6.28
C GLN A 178 9.98 8.80 -5.57
N LEU A 179 11.23 8.66 -6.03
CA LEU A 179 12.40 9.36 -5.49
C LEU A 179 13.00 10.27 -6.55
N LEU A 180 13.18 11.54 -6.21
CA LEU A 180 13.95 12.51 -6.98
C LEU A 180 15.28 12.75 -6.29
N ILE A 181 16.37 12.45 -7.00
CA ILE A 181 17.73 12.62 -6.50
C ILE A 181 18.45 13.61 -7.41
N THR A 182 18.69 14.80 -6.86
CA THR A 182 19.36 15.92 -7.54
C THR A 182 20.61 16.31 -6.75
N PRO A 183 21.65 16.90 -7.36
CA PRO A 183 22.83 17.37 -6.63
C PRO A 183 22.54 18.33 -5.45
N LYS A 184 21.36 18.96 -5.43
CA LYS A 184 20.95 19.93 -4.40
C LYS A 184 20.00 19.35 -3.34
N THR A 185 19.14 18.41 -3.72
CA THR A 185 18.04 17.93 -2.88
C THR A 185 17.71 16.47 -3.19
N LYS A 186 17.32 15.73 -2.14
CA LYS A 186 16.68 14.42 -2.23
C LYS A 186 15.24 14.59 -1.76
N LYS A 187 14.27 14.21 -2.59
CA LYS A 187 12.84 14.26 -2.26
C LYS A 187 12.20 12.92 -2.62
N PHE A 188 11.13 12.58 -1.93
CA PHE A 188 10.34 11.41 -2.25
C PHE A 188 8.86 11.68 -2.03
N GLU A 189 8.02 10.88 -2.68
CA GLU A 189 6.58 10.85 -2.46
C GLU A 189 6.09 9.40 -2.59
N LEU A 190 5.16 9.00 -1.71
CA LEU A 190 4.58 7.65 -1.74
C LEU A 190 3.26 7.65 -2.52
N THR A 191 3.29 7.13 -3.73
CA THR A 191 2.09 7.01 -4.57
C THR A 191 1.38 5.68 -4.33
N THR A 192 0.08 5.74 -4.03
CA THR A 192 -0.74 4.54 -3.85
C THR A 192 -1.29 4.08 -5.20
N ILE A 193 -0.89 2.88 -5.66
CA ILE A 193 -1.39 2.26 -6.90
C ILE A 193 -2.66 1.48 -6.65
N THR A 194 -2.72 0.77 -5.53
CA THR A 194 -3.90 0.03 -5.09
C THR A 194 -4.18 0.36 -3.63
N PRO A 195 -5.41 0.79 -3.30
CA PRO A 195 -5.74 1.16 -1.93
C PRO A 195 -5.62 -0.04 -0.99
N ALA A 196 -5.19 0.26 0.23
CA ALA A 196 -5.11 -0.72 1.30
C ALA A 196 -6.46 -1.38 1.59
N ASN A 197 -6.41 -2.60 2.15
CA ASN A 197 -7.60 -3.27 2.63
C ASN A 197 -8.22 -2.45 3.76
N SER A 198 -9.50 -2.14 3.63
CA SER A 198 -10.32 -1.60 4.72
C SER A 198 -11.49 -2.54 4.97
N ILE A 199 -11.68 -2.90 6.23
CA ILE A 199 -12.86 -3.63 6.71
C ILE A 199 -13.64 -2.63 7.56
N HIS A 200 -14.95 -2.54 7.35
CA HIS A 200 -15.79 -1.70 8.18
C HIS A 200 -15.79 -2.20 9.62
N MET A 201 -15.52 -1.30 10.57
CA MET A 201 -15.56 -1.58 12.01
C MET A 201 -16.91 -2.16 12.47
N LEU A 202 -17.99 -1.91 11.72
CA LEU A 202 -19.32 -2.46 11.98
C LEU A 202 -19.36 -4.00 11.99
N TRP A 203 -18.41 -4.66 11.32
CA TRP A 203 -18.28 -6.12 11.33
C TRP A 203 -17.96 -6.71 12.72
N LEU A 204 -17.52 -5.89 13.68
CA LEU A 204 -17.35 -6.29 15.07
C LEU A 204 -18.70 -6.50 15.78
N ILE A 205 -19.78 -5.83 15.33
CA ILE A 205 -21.08 -5.88 16.01
C ILE A 205 -21.66 -7.30 16.03
N PRO A 206 -21.77 -8.03 14.90
CA PRO A 206 -22.26 -9.41 14.92
C PRO A 206 -21.45 -10.32 15.85
N GLN A 207 -20.11 -10.16 15.88
CA GLN A 207 -19.25 -10.94 16.75
C GLN A 207 -19.53 -10.68 18.22
N TYR A 208 -19.66 -9.41 18.62
CA TYR A 208 -20.02 -9.06 19.99
C TYR A 208 -21.42 -9.56 20.36
N ILE A 209 -22.39 -9.49 19.45
CA ILE A 209 -23.74 -10.01 19.69
C ILE A 209 -23.71 -11.52 19.95
N VAL A 210 -23.03 -12.30 19.10
CA VAL A 210 -22.99 -13.76 19.25
C VAL A 210 -22.27 -14.17 20.54
N ILE A 211 -21.14 -13.51 20.87
CA ILE A 211 -20.39 -13.80 22.10
C ILE A 211 -21.23 -13.45 23.33
N THR A 212 -21.83 -12.25 23.38
CA THR A 212 -22.65 -11.81 24.52
C THR A 212 -23.92 -12.66 24.67
N MET A 213 -24.57 -13.06 23.58
CA MET A 213 -25.71 -13.99 23.64
C MET A 213 -25.28 -15.35 24.19
N GLY A 214 -24.16 -15.91 23.72
CA GLY A 214 -23.61 -17.17 24.22
C GLY A 214 -23.27 -17.09 25.71
N GLU A 215 -22.66 -15.99 26.14
CA GLU A 215 -22.33 -15.73 27.55
C GLU A 215 -23.58 -15.66 28.43
N VAL A 216 -24.61 -14.90 28.03
CA VAL A 216 -25.85 -14.77 28.80
C VAL A 216 -26.60 -16.10 28.84
N MET A 217 -26.73 -16.77 27.71
CA MET A 217 -27.41 -18.06 27.64
C MET A 217 -26.73 -19.12 28.49
N PHE A 218 -25.40 -19.20 28.48
CA PHE A 218 -24.67 -20.19 29.27
C PHE A 218 -24.59 -19.81 30.76
N SER A 219 -24.20 -18.57 31.06
CA SER A 219 -23.91 -18.17 32.45
C SER A 219 -25.18 -18.04 33.27
N VAL A 220 -26.23 -17.38 32.76
CA VAL A 220 -27.46 -17.17 33.55
C VAL A 220 -28.20 -18.48 33.76
N THR A 221 -28.40 -19.27 32.69
CA THR A 221 -29.12 -20.55 32.80
C THR A 221 -28.32 -21.59 33.58
N GLY A 222 -26.99 -21.62 33.43
CA GLY A 222 -26.12 -22.52 34.17
C GLY A 222 -26.14 -22.25 35.67
N LEU A 223 -26.07 -20.98 36.07
CA LEU A 223 -26.20 -20.58 37.47
C LEU A 223 -27.59 -20.93 38.02
N GLU A 224 -28.65 -20.63 37.28
CA GLU A 224 -30.03 -20.89 37.68
C GLU A 224 -30.30 -22.40 37.86
N PHE A 225 -29.80 -23.24 36.94
CA PHE A 225 -29.86 -24.69 37.08
C PHE A 225 -29.08 -25.18 38.31
N ALA A 226 -27.86 -24.67 38.51
CA ALA A 226 -27.05 -25.02 39.68
C ALA A 226 -27.74 -24.62 40.99
N PHE A 227 -28.38 -23.45 41.06
CA PHE A 227 -29.10 -22.99 42.26
C PHE A 227 -30.41 -23.73 42.53
N THR A 228 -31.11 -24.19 41.48
CA THR A 228 -32.37 -24.93 41.61
C THR A 228 -32.15 -26.38 42.00
N GLN A 229 -31.07 -27.01 41.53
CA GLN A 229 -30.75 -28.42 41.83
C GLN A 229 -29.91 -28.60 43.11
N ALA A 230 -29.33 -27.53 43.66
CA ALA A 230 -28.48 -27.64 44.83
C ALA A 230 -29.24 -27.65 46.17
N PRO A 231 -28.85 -28.52 47.13
CA PRO A 231 -29.38 -28.49 48.48
C PRO A 231 -29.05 -27.16 49.18
N THR A 232 -29.94 -26.72 50.08
CA THR A 232 -29.92 -25.37 50.69
C THR A 232 -28.60 -25.03 51.40
N THR A 233 -27.89 -26.01 51.93
CA THR A 233 -26.61 -25.85 52.63
C THR A 233 -25.39 -25.68 51.70
N MET A 234 -25.50 -26.01 50.40
CA MET A 234 -24.36 -26.01 49.45
C MET A 234 -24.39 -24.89 48.41
N LYS A 235 -25.43 -24.04 48.43
CA LYS A 235 -25.62 -22.95 47.44
C LYS A 235 -24.44 -21.96 47.41
N SER A 236 -23.88 -21.63 48.57
CA SER A 236 -22.71 -20.74 48.69
C SER A 236 -21.43 -21.36 48.13
N LEU A 237 -21.24 -22.67 48.31
CA LEU A 237 -20.08 -23.40 47.77
C LEU A 237 -20.12 -23.45 46.24
N LEU A 238 -21.29 -23.68 45.65
CA LEU A 238 -21.45 -23.70 44.20
C LEU A 238 -21.20 -22.32 43.58
N GLN A 239 -21.73 -21.26 44.19
CA GLN A 239 -21.45 -19.90 43.75
C GLN A 239 -19.96 -19.56 43.83
N ALA A 240 -19.29 -19.96 44.92
CA ALA A 240 -17.85 -19.79 45.06
C ALA A 240 -17.07 -20.59 44.01
N SER A 241 -17.50 -21.81 43.69
CA SER A 241 -16.89 -22.63 42.63
C SER A 241 -17.08 -22.02 41.23
N TRP A 242 -18.23 -21.40 40.96
CA TRP A 242 -18.48 -20.69 39.72
C TRP A 242 -17.55 -19.48 39.58
N LEU A 243 -17.47 -18.63 40.62
CA LEU A 243 -16.54 -17.49 40.64
C LEU A 243 -15.08 -17.92 40.50
N LEU A 244 -14.71 -19.09 41.04
CA LEU A 244 -13.37 -19.65 40.86
C LEU A 244 -13.09 -19.99 39.39
N THR A 245 -14.05 -20.58 38.67
CA THR A 245 -13.90 -20.86 37.24
C THR A 245 -13.79 -19.58 36.41
N VAL A 246 -14.55 -18.54 36.75
CA VAL A 246 -14.44 -17.21 36.13
C VAL A 246 -13.06 -16.60 36.38
N ALA A 247 -12.56 -16.69 37.61
CA ALA A 247 -11.22 -16.22 37.95
C ALA A 247 -10.13 -16.96 37.15
N PHE A 248 -10.28 -18.27 36.98
CA PHE A 248 -9.36 -19.07 36.16
C PHE A 248 -9.44 -18.69 34.67
N GLY A 249 -10.64 -18.44 34.13
CA GLY A 249 -10.81 -17.94 32.76
C GLY A 249 -10.13 -16.59 32.54
N ASN A 250 -10.31 -15.65 33.48
CA ASN A 250 -9.64 -14.34 33.42
C ASN A 250 -8.12 -14.47 33.51
N LEU A 251 -7.59 -15.42 34.30
CA LEU A 251 -6.16 -15.69 34.38
C LEU A 251 -5.58 -16.11 33.02
N ILE A 252 -6.31 -16.96 32.27
CA ILE A 252 -5.89 -17.38 30.92
C ILE A 252 -5.79 -16.17 29.97
N VAL A 253 -6.76 -15.26 30.02
CA VAL A 253 -6.76 -14.05 29.18
C VAL A 253 -5.51 -13.20 29.46
N VAL A 254 -5.14 -13.03 30.74
CA VAL A 254 -3.92 -12.30 31.12
C VAL A 254 -2.66 -12.96 30.58
N ILE A 255 -2.54 -14.29 30.73
CA ILE A 255 -1.38 -15.03 30.22
C ILE A 255 -1.24 -14.85 28.71
N ILE A 256 -2.34 -14.96 27.96
CA ILE A 256 -2.31 -14.79 26.49
C ILE A 256 -1.95 -13.36 26.10
N ALA A 257 -2.48 -12.36 26.81
CA ALA A 257 -2.18 -10.96 26.54
C ALA A 257 -0.70 -10.61 26.78
N GLU A 258 -0.09 -11.16 27.83
CA GLU A 258 1.33 -10.91 28.14
C GLU A 258 2.30 -11.75 27.30
N ALA A 259 1.89 -12.94 26.84
CA ALA A 259 2.78 -13.83 26.12
C ALA A 259 3.27 -13.28 24.77
N LYS A 260 2.75 -12.14 24.28
CA LYS A 260 3.10 -11.51 22.99
C LYS A 260 3.16 -12.52 21.83
N ILE A 261 2.35 -13.58 21.89
CA ILE A 261 2.31 -14.64 20.88
C ILE A 261 1.76 -14.11 19.55
N PHE A 262 1.03 -12.99 19.61
CA PHE A 262 0.54 -12.27 18.45
C PHE A 262 1.19 -10.89 18.41
N ASP A 263 1.92 -10.60 17.33
CA ASP A 263 2.38 -9.25 17.04
C ASP A 263 1.18 -8.29 17.02
N ARG A 264 1.34 -7.10 17.61
CA ARG A 264 0.27 -6.10 17.68
C ARG A 264 -0.15 -5.73 16.26
N GLN A 265 -1.35 -6.17 15.87
CA GLN A 265 -2.04 -5.71 14.67
C GLN A 265 -2.42 -4.23 14.76
#